data_AF-A0A6L5YSE7-F1
#
_entry.id   AF-A0A6L5YSE7-F1
#
_cell.length_a   1.000
_cell.length_b   1.000
_cell.length_c   1.000
_cell.angle_alpha   90.00
_cell.angle_beta   90.00
_cell.angle_gamma   90.00
#
_symmetry.space_group_name_H-M   'P 1'
#
loop_
_entity.id
_entity.type
_entity.pdbx_description
1 polymer ?
#
loop_
_entity_poly.entity_id
_entity_poly.type
_entity_poly.pdbx_seq_one_letter_code
_entity_poly.pdbx_strand_id
1 'polypeptide(L)' 'MKRGAEHSRVQRKGRERDLQTCQICGSKDHTEGHHLFDYAMGGAADEDNIVTLCHDCHQNVHKGLTSLFRF' A
#
# COMPACT_ATOMS: atom_id res chain seq x y z
N MET A 1 -3.50 9.46 16.87
CA MET A 1 -3.02 10.55 15.99
C MET A 1 -3.79 10.48 14.67
N LYS A 2 -4.43 11.56 14.22
CA LYS A 2 -5.08 11.60 12.90
C LYS A 2 -3.98 11.61 11.83
N ARG A 3 -4.05 10.68 10.87
CA ARG A 3 -3.12 10.66 9.72
C ARG A 3 -3.33 11.94 8.91
N GLY A 4 -2.25 12.64 8.54
CA GLY A 4 -2.31 13.89 7.79
C GLY A 4 -2.70 13.70 6.32
N ALA A 5 -3.01 14.78 5.60
CA ALA A 5 -3.39 14.74 4.19
C ALA A 5 -2.36 14.04 3.28
N GLU A 6 -1.08 14.13 3.65
CA GLU A 6 0.02 13.49 2.94
C GLU A 6 -0.12 11.97 2.88
N HIS A 7 -0.65 11.33 3.92
CA HIS A 7 -0.90 9.88 3.94
C HIS A 7 -1.89 9.46 2.84
N SER A 8 -2.95 10.22 2.64
CA SER A 8 -3.92 9.95 1.56
C SER A 8 -3.32 10.24 0.18
N ARG A 9 -2.48 11.27 0.07
CA ARG A 9 -1.81 11.66 -1.17
C ARG A 9 -0.87 10.55 -1.66
N VAL A 10 0.01 10.03 -0.81
CA VAL A 10 1.00 9.03 -1.21
C VAL A 10 0.38 7.69 -1.56
N GLN A 11 -0.66 7.27 -0.83
CA GLN A 11 -1.41 6.06 -1.18
C GLN A 11 -2.06 6.19 -2.57
N ARG A 12 -2.61 7.36 -2.90
CA ARG A 12 -3.18 7.60 -4.24
C ARG A 12 -2.10 7.53 -5.31
N LYS A 13 -0.96 8.20 -5.09
CA LYS A 13 0.16 8.16 -6.04
C LYS A 13 0.69 6.75 -6.29
N GLY A 14 0.83 5.93 -5.24
CA GLY A 14 1.23 4.53 -5.39
C GLY A 14 0.25 3.75 -6.28
N ARG A 15 -1.05 3.96 -6.11
CA ARG A 15 -2.07 3.37 -6.99
C ARG A 15 -2.00 3.84 -8.42
N GLU A 16 -1.70 5.11 -8.64
CA GLU A 16 -1.52 5.67 -9.99
C GLU A 16 -0.30 5.05 -10.67
N ARG A 17 0.84 4.94 -9.97
CA ARG A 17 2.05 4.26 -10.46
C ARG A 17 1.78 2.80 -10.86
N ASP A 18 1.04 2.09 -10.01
CA ASP A 18 0.74 0.67 -10.20
C ASP A 18 -0.47 0.43 -11.14
N LEU A 19 -0.96 1.48 -11.82
CA LEU A 19 -2.10 1.42 -12.75
C LEU A 19 -3.37 0.80 -12.13
N GLN A 20 -3.62 1.10 -10.85
CA GLN A 20 -4.70 0.54 -10.04
C GLN A 20 -4.72 -1.01 -10.05
N THR A 21 -3.55 -1.63 -10.11
CA THR A 21 -3.40 -3.08 -10.20
C THR A 21 -2.75 -3.62 -8.94
N CYS A 22 -3.37 -4.65 -8.35
CA CYS A 22 -2.81 -5.39 -7.23
C CYS A 22 -1.47 -6.02 -7.63
N GLN A 23 -0.40 -5.68 -6.92
CA GLN A 23 0.95 -6.16 -7.20
C GLN A 23 1.19 -7.60 -6.69
N ILE A 24 0.19 -8.24 -6.07
CA ILE A 24 0.25 -9.66 -5.68
C ILE A 24 -0.50 -10.53 -6.69
N CYS A 25 -1.77 -10.20 -6.99
CA CYS A 25 -2.65 -11.07 -7.78
C CYS A 25 -3.09 -10.50 -9.13
N GLY A 26 -2.75 -9.24 -9.45
CA GLY A 26 -3.14 -8.58 -10.70
C GLY A 26 -4.58 -8.04 -10.75
N SER A 27 -5.39 -8.22 -9.70
CA SER A 27 -6.75 -7.67 -9.67
C SER A 27 -6.75 -6.13 -9.74
N LYS A 28 -7.73 -5.56 -10.45
CA LYS A 28 -8.00 -4.11 -10.48
C LYS A 28 -9.22 -3.70 -9.65
N ASP A 29 -9.92 -4.67 -9.07
CA ASP A 29 -11.10 -4.40 -8.26
C ASP A 29 -10.69 -3.89 -6.87
N HIS A 30 -11.30 -2.77 -6.46
CA HIS A 30 -11.11 -2.13 -5.14
C HIS A 30 -9.66 -2.15 -4.62
N THR A 31 -8.76 -1.47 -5.35
CA THR A 31 -7.36 -1.39 -4.96
C THR A 31 -7.07 -0.27 -3.95
N GLU A 32 -6.17 -0.56 -3.02
CA GLU A 32 -5.78 0.27 -1.88
C GLU A 32 -4.24 0.41 -1.85
N GLY A 33 -3.74 1.52 -1.31
CA GLY A 33 -2.30 1.73 -1.15
C GLY A 33 -1.84 1.24 0.22
N HIS A 34 -1.02 0.19 0.26
CA HIS A 34 -0.48 -0.37 1.49
C HIS A 34 0.94 0.17 1.75
N HIS A 35 1.26 0.54 2.99
CA HIS A 35 2.61 0.99 3.36
C HIS A 35 3.51 -0.22 3.61
N LEU A 36 4.68 -0.29 2.95
CA LEU A 36 5.64 -1.39 3.10
C LEU A 36 6.37 -1.33 4.46
N PHE A 37 6.80 -0.14 4.84
CA PHE A 37 7.35 0.16 6.15
C PHE A 37 6.30 0.91 6.96
N ASP A 38 5.98 0.37 8.14
CA ASP A 38 4.99 0.97 9.03
C ASP A 38 5.29 2.45 9.24
N TYR A 39 4.30 3.29 8.93
CA TYR A 39 4.38 4.74 9.14
C TYR A 39 4.74 5.09 10.59
N ALA A 40 4.35 4.23 11.55
CA ALA A 40 4.68 4.37 12.97
C ALA A 40 6.19 4.29 13.28
N MET A 41 6.98 3.68 12.39
CA MET A 41 8.44 3.52 12.54
C MET A 41 9.23 4.62 11.82
N GLY A 42 8.58 5.71 11.39
CA GLY A 42 9.23 6.81 10.68
C GLY A 42 9.33 6.59 9.17
N GLY A 43 8.55 5.65 8.61
CA GLY A 43 8.40 5.52 7.16
C GLY A 43 7.92 6.86 6.59
N ALA A 44 8.75 7.48 5.76
CA ALA A 44 8.41 8.73 5.10
C ALA A 44 7.09 8.56 4.34
N ALA A 45 6.33 9.65 4.23
CA ALA A 45 5.24 9.74 3.27
C ALA A 45 5.85 9.78 1.86
N ASP A 46 6.30 8.62 1.41
CA ASP A 46 6.94 8.38 0.13
C ASP A 46 6.08 7.43 -0.68
N GLU A 47 5.89 7.76 -1.96
CA GLU A 47 5.22 6.89 -2.92
C GLU A 47 5.96 5.57 -3.14
N ASP A 48 7.28 5.55 -2.93
CA ASP A 48 8.07 4.33 -2.91
C ASP A 48 7.77 3.45 -1.69
N ASN A 49 7.30 4.03 -0.60
CA ASN A 49 6.85 3.23 0.54
C ASN A 49 5.44 2.64 0.34
N ILE A 50 4.82 2.79 -0.84
CA ILE A 50 3.48 2.27 -1.12
C ILE A 50 3.56 1.12 -2.12
N VAL A 51 2.77 0.08 -1.88
CA VAL A 51 2.41 -0.97 -2.85
C VAL A 51 0.89 -1.04 -3.01
N THR A 52 0.42 -1.18 -4.25
CA THR A 52 -1.01 -1.29 -4.52
C THR A 52 -1.49 -2.72 -4.36
N LEU A 53 -2.52 -2.94 -3.54
CA LEU A 53 -3.11 -4.25 -3.27
C LEU A 53 -4.63 -4.20 -3.45
N CYS A 54 -5.26 -5.28 -3.91
CA CYS A 54 -6.72 -5.40 -3.76
C CYS A 54 -7.06 -5.60 -2.27
N HIS A 55 -8.31 -5.34 -1.90
CA HIS A 55 -8.78 -5.46 -0.52
C HIS A 55 -8.40 -6.80 0.14
N ASP A 56 -8.61 -7.93 -0.54
CA ASP A 56 -8.30 -9.25 0.01
C ASP A 56 -6.81 -9.46 0.30
N CYS A 57 -5.97 -9.10 -0.67
CA CYS A 57 -4.51 -9.18 -0.53
C CYS A 57 -4.02 -8.24 0.58
N HIS A 58 -4.60 -7.05 0.68
CA HIS A 58 -4.27 -6.08 1.71
C HIS A 58 -4.58 -6.62 3.11
N GLN A 59 -5.74 -7.25 3.30
CA GLN A 59 -6.11 -7.88 4.55
C GLN A 59 -5.20 -9.07 4.89
N ASN A 60 -4.78 -9.86 3.89
CA ASN A 60 -3.84 -10.98 4.11
C ASN A 60 -2.49 -10.50 4.63
N VAL A 61 -1.98 -9.36 4.12
CA VAL A 61 -0.75 -8.75 4.64
C VAL A 61 -0.94 -8.29 6.08
N HIS A 62 -2.03 -7.59 6.40
CA HIS A 62 -2.32 -7.18 7.79
C HIS A 62 -2.51 -8.36 8.76
N LYS A 63 -3.01 -9.50 8.27
CA LYS A 63 -3.14 -10.75 9.06
C LYS A 63 -1.83 -11.54 9.18
N GLY A 64 -0.75 -11.11 8.53
CA GLY A 64 0.53 -11.84 8.50
C GLY A 64 0.49 -13.12 7.65
N LEU A 65 -0.53 -13.29 6.79
CA LEU A 65 -0.66 -14.44 5.89
C LEU A 65 0.18 -14.27 4.62
N THR A 66 0.66 -13.07 4.35
CA THR A 66 1.48 -12.76 3.18
C THR A 66 2.55 -11.75 3.58
N SER A 67 3.81 -12.07 3.31
CA SER A 67 4.94 -11.18 3.53
C SER A 67 5.31 -10.48 2.23
N LEU A 68 5.56 -9.18 2.32
CA LEU A 68 6.01 -8.36 1.20
C LEU A 68 7.53 -8.18 1.29
N PHE A 69 8.23 -8.44 0.19
CA PHE A 69 9.65 -8.19 0.05
C PHE A 69 9.85 -7.26 -1.16
N ARG A 70 10.59 -6.16 -0.96
CA ARG A 70 11.01 -5.26 -2.03
C ARG A 70 12.55 -5.28 -2.08
N PHE A 71 13.11 -5.47 -3.27
CA PHE A 71 14.55 -5.51 -3.54
C PHE A 71 15.05 -4.17 -4.04
#